data_AF-A0ABD5SW44-F1
#
_entry.id   AF-A0ABD5SW44-F1
#
_cell.length_a   1.000
_cell.length_b   1.000
_cell.length_c   1.000
_cell.angle_alpha   90.00
_cell.angle_beta   90.00
_cell.angle_gamma   90.00
#
_symmetry.space_group_name_H-M   'P 1'
#
loop_
_entity.id
_entity.type
_entity.pdbx_description
1 polymer ?
#
loop_
_entity_poly.entity_id
_entity_poly.type
_entity_poly.pdbx_seq_one_letter_code
_entity_poly.pdbx_strand_id
1 'polypeptide(L)'
;MAYSIRSRTDIDLEFSASELTGALGDSVTVLPLLVALGATTSVSLPHVLLGFGVFQIVWGVYYGMPLSVEPMKALVGLAIVGALSSAELAAAGLLAGGVLLAVG
;
A
#
# COMPACT_ATOMS: atom_id res chain seq x y z
N MET A 1 21.86 -9.44 -29.77
CA MET A 1 22.75 -10.03 -28.75
C MET A 1 23.26 -8.89 -27.89
N ALA A 2 22.49 -8.50 -26.88
CA ALA A 2 22.85 -7.42 -25.97
C ALA A 2 23.37 -8.04 -24.67
N TYR A 3 24.61 -7.73 -24.34
CA TYR A 3 25.31 -8.22 -23.16
C TYR A 3 25.04 -7.23 -22.03
N SER A 4 24.20 -7.57 -21.05
CA SER A 4 24.15 -6.82 -19.80
C SER A 4 25.01 -7.54 -18.76
N ILE A 5 26.08 -6.88 -18.37
CA ILE A 5 26.91 -7.30 -17.25
C ILE A 5 26.09 -7.06 -16.00
N ARG A 6 25.68 -8.16 -15.34
CA ARG A 6 25.03 -8.13 -14.04
C ARG A 6 26.04 -7.70 -12.98
N SER A 7 26.07 -6.41 -12.64
CA SER A 7 26.65 -5.90 -11.39
C SER A 7 25.62 -6.04 -10.28
N ARG A 8 26.09 -6.45 -9.10
CA ARG A 8 25.28 -6.58 -7.88
C ARG A 8 25.20 -5.21 -7.20
N THR A 9 23.98 -4.81 -6.84
CA THR A 9 23.62 -3.76 -5.88
C THR A 9 23.65 -2.31 -6.39
N ASP A 10 22.75 -1.98 -7.31
CA ASP A 10 22.16 -0.64 -7.44
C ASP A 10 20.65 -0.83 -7.54
N ILE A 11 19.88 -0.20 -6.65
CA ILE A 11 18.42 -0.12 -6.83
C ILE A 11 18.22 0.93 -7.93
N ASP A 12 18.22 0.50 -9.19
CA ASP A 12 17.89 1.36 -10.31
C ASP A 12 16.39 1.70 -10.22
N LEU A 13 16.08 2.81 -9.54
CA LEU A 13 14.74 3.40 -9.52
C LEU A 13 14.47 4.01 -10.91
N GLU A 14 13.89 3.21 -11.80
CA GLU A 14 13.58 3.63 -13.17
C GLU A 14 12.26 4.42 -13.21
N PHE A 15 12.32 5.72 -12.92
CA PHE A 15 11.15 6.61 -12.95
C PHE A 15 10.60 6.78 -14.38
N SER A 16 9.81 5.83 -14.83
CA SER A 16 9.11 5.86 -16.12
C SER A 16 7.70 6.44 -15.96
N ALA A 17 7.17 7.05 -17.02
CA ALA A 17 5.77 7.50 -17.07
C ALA A 17 4.79 6.35 -16.80
N SER A 18 5.15 5.11 -17.16
CA SER A 18 4.37 3.91 -16.87
C SER A 18 4.27 3.64 -15.36
N GLU A 19 5.36 3.79 -14.61
CA GLU A 19 5.34 3.57 -13.15
C GLU A 19 4.57 4.68 -12.44
N LEU A 20 4.76 5.94 -12.89
CA LEU A 20 4.04 7.08 -12.33
C LEU A 20 2.52 6.93 -12.54
N THR A 21 2.10 6.57 -13.76
CA THR A 21 0.68 6.36 -14.06
C THR A 21 0.11 5.14 -13.34
N GLY A 22 0.91 4.08 -13.13
CA GLY A 22 0.53 2.93 -12.30
C GLY A 22 0.31 3.31 -10.83
N ALA A 23 1.28 4.01 -10.21
CA ALA A 23 1.20 4.45 -8.82
C ALA A 23 0.04 5.45 -8.58
N LEU A 24 -0.18 6.36 -9.53
CA LEU A 24 -1.33 7.27 -9.52
C LEU A 24 -2.64 6.52 -9.68
N GLY A 25 -2.70 5.55 -10.61
CA GLY A 25 -3.88 4.71 -10.84
C GLY A 25 -4.28 3.96 -9.58
N ASP A 26 -3.33 3.34 -8.89
CA ASP A 26 -3.63 2.67 -7.63
C ASP A 26 -4.11 3.65 -6.54
N SER A 27 -3.40 4.77 -6.36
CA SER A 27 -3.76 5.79 -5.36
C SER A 27 -5.15 6.38 -5.58
N VAL A 28 -5.54 6.65 -6.83
CA VAL A 28 -6.88 7.19 -7.17
C VAL A 28 -8.00 6.22 -6.79
N THR A 29 -7.75 4.90 -6.83
CA THR A 29 -8.76 3.92 -6.40
C THR A 29 -8.86 3.78 -4.88
N VAL A 30 -7.78 4.05 -4.16
CA VAL A 30 -7.72 3.95 -2.69
C VAL A 30 -8.28 5.18 -1.99
N LEU A 31 -8.03 6.39 -2.52
CA LEU A 31 -8.44 7.63 -1.87
C LEU A 31 -9.95 7.68 -1.53
N PRO A 32 -10.88 7.32 -2.43
CA PRO A 32 -12.31 7.26 -2.10
C PRO A 32 -12.62 6.28 -0.98
N LEU A 33 -11.95 5.12 -0.94
CA LEU A 33 -12.12 4.12 0.12
C LEU A 33 -11.65 4.65 1.48
N LEU A 34 -10.53 5.36 1.51
CA LEU A 34 -10.02 5.95 2.75
C LEU A 34 -10.92 7.07 3.27
N VAL A 35 -11.41 7.93 2.38
CA VAL A 35 -12.39 8.96 2.73
C VAL A 35 -13.66 8.33 3.28
N ALA A 36 -14.18 7.27 2.64
CA ALA A 36 -15.33 6.53 3.13
C ALA A 36 -15.07 5.94 4.52
N LEU A 37 -13.91 5.29 4.72
CA LEU A 37 -13.52 4.74 6.03
C LEU A 37 -13.51 5.81 7.13
N GLY A 38 -12.91 6.96 6.87
CA GLY A 38 -12.87 8.07 7.84
C GLY A 38 -14.23 8.71 8.08
N ALA A 39 -15.14 8.64 7.11
CA ALA A 39 -16.50 9.15 7.24
C ALA A 39 -17.45 8.17 7.96
N THR A 40 -17.21 6.86 7.87
CA THR A 40 -18.10 5.82 8.42
C THR A 40 -17.60 5.19 9.71
N THR A 41 -16.32 5.38 10.08
CA THR A 41 -15.72 4.80 11.27
C THR A 41 -15.06 5.87 12.14
N SER A 42 -14.68 5.53 13.37
CA SER A 42 -13.93 6.42 14.28
C SER A 42 -12.44 6.55 13.93
N VAL A 43 -12.00 6.05 12.77
CA VAL A 43 -10.60 6.05 12.37
C VAL A 43 -10.19 7.43 11.86
N SER A 44 -9.02 7.90 12.29
CA SER A 44 -8.50 9.21 11.87
C SER A 44 -7.98 9.18 10.44
N LEU A 45 -8.71 9.83 9.52
CA LEU A 45 -8.34 9.92 8.11
C LEU A 45 -6.92 10.46 7.85
N PRO A 46 -6.45 11.55 8.50
CA PRO A 46 -5.08 12.03 8.31
C PRO A 46 -4.00 11.00 8.67
N HIS A 47 -4.21 10.21 9.73
CA HIS A 47 -3.26 9.19 10.15
C HIS A 47 -3.21 8.03 9.15
N VAL A 48 -4.37 7.62 8.60
CA VAL A 48 -4.42 6.56 7.59
C VAL A 48 -3.77 7.00 6.28
N LEU A 49 -4.01 8.25 5.85
CA LEU A 49 -3.37 8.81 4.66
C LEU A 49 -1.85 8.92 4.82
N LEU A 50 -1.38 9.35 5.99
CA LEU A 50 0.05 9.34 6.31
C LEU A 50 0.63 7.92 6.27
N GLY A 51 -0.04 6.96 6.92
CA GLY A 51 0.38 5.56 6.90
C GLY A 51 0.44 4.98 5.50
N PHE A 52 -0.56 5.26 4.67
CA PHE A 52 -0.62 4.86 3.26
C PHE A 52 0.55 5.45 2.44
N GLY A 53 0.79 6.76 2.56
CA GLY A 53 1.89 7.42 1.85
C GLY A 53 3.26 6.90 2.27
N VAL A 54 3.48 6.70 3.58
CA VAL A 54 4.72 6.11 4.10
C VAL A 54 4.89 4.69 3.60
N PHE A 55 3.84 3.87 3.61
CA PHE A 55 3.87 2.50 3.08
C PHE A 55 4.28 2.47 1.61
N GLN A 56 3.65 3.29 0.76
CA GLN A 56 3.97 3.42 -0.67
C GLN A 56 5.44 3.81 -0.88
N ILE A 57 5.96 4.76 -0.10
CA ILE A 57 7.36 5.22 -0.22
C ILE A 57 8.34 4.12 0.24
N VAL A 58 8.14 3.57 1.43
CA VAL A 58 9.07 2.59 2.02
C VAL A 58 9.20 1.37 1.12
N TRP A 59 8.06 0.81 0.70
CA TRP A 59 8.07 -0.39 -0.09
C TRP A 59 8.35 -0.14 -1.57
N GLY A 60 7.94 1.02 -2.10
CA GLY A 60 8.32 1.45 -3.44
C GLY A 60 9.84 1.58 -3.60
N VAL A 61 10.52 2.09 -2.58
CA VAL A 61 11.99 2.14 -2.55
C VAL A 61 12.61 0.75 -2.33
N TYR A 62 12.02 -0.07 -1.46
CA TYR A 62 12.56 -1.40 -1.13
C TYR A 62 12.49 -2.38 -2.32
N TYR A 63 11.34 -2.45 -3.00
CA TYR A 63 11.12 -3.35 -4.13
C TYR A 63 11.41 -2.72 -5.50
N GLY A 64 11.63 -1.41 -5.55
CA GLY A 64 11.85 -0.68 -6.80
C GLY A 64 10.62 -0.54 -7.69
N MET A 65 9.42 -0.80 -7.16
CA MET A 65 8.15 -0.69 -7.89
C MET A 65 6.98 -0.37 -6.95
N PRO A 66 5.89 0.25 -7.44
CA PRO A 66 4.69 0.44 -6.65
C PRO A 66 4.11 -0.93 -6.23
N LEU A 67 3.98 -1.17 -4.92
CA LEU A 67 3.37 -2.40 -4.41
C LEU A 67 1.85 -2.34 -4.52
N SER A 68 1.24 -3.52 -4.73
CA SER A 68 -0.22 -3.63 -4.75
C SER A 68 -0.82 -3.45 -3.36
N VAL A 69 -1.88 -2.65 -3.27
CA VAL A 69 -2.60 -2.30 -2.03
C VAL A 69 -3.92 -3.05 -1.88
N GLU A 70 -4.13 -4.10 -2.68
CA GLU A 70 -5.36 -4.88 -2.69
C GLU A 70 -5.75 -5.49 -1.33
N PRO A 71 -4.83 -6.05 -0.53
CA PRO A 71 -5.16 -6.53 0.81
C PRO A 71 -5.73 -5.42 1.72
N MET A 72 -5.15 -4.23 1.62
CA MET A 72 -5.63 -3.05 2.35
C MET A 72 -7.03 -2.65 1.90
N LYS A 73 -7.30 -2.61 0.59
CA LYS A 73 -8.63 -2.31 0.04
C LYS A 73 -9.71 -3.26 0.56
N ALA A 74 -9.39 -4.56 0.66
CA ALA A 74 -10.30 -5.56 1.21
C ALA A 74 -10.62 -5.32 2.70
N LEU A 75 -9.59 -5.10 3.52
CA LEU A 75 -9.76 -4.81 4.96
C LEU A 75 -10.57 -3.52 5.20
N VAL A 76 -10.29 -2.48 4.42
CA VAL A 76 -11.05 -1.21 4.47
C VAL A 76 -12.52 -1.44 4.10
N GLY A 77 -12.79 -2.24 3.06
CA GLY A 77 -14.17 -2.60 2.69
C GLY A 77 -14.92 -3.32 3.82
N LEU A 78 -14.25 -4.27 4.49
CA LEU A 78 -14.82 -4.97 5.65
C LEU A 78 -15.10 -4.03 6.83
N ALA A 79 -14.24 -3.04 7.08
CA ALA A 79 -14.49 -2.02 8.10
C ALA A 79 -15.67 -1.10 7.72
N ILE A 80 -15.78 -0.70 6.44
CA ILE A 80 -16.87 0.17 5.96
C ILE A 80 -18.25 -0.50 6.12
N VAL A 81 -18.36 -1.80 5.84
CA VAL A 81 -19.63 -2.56 6.03
C VAL A 81 -19.89 -2.92 7.50
N GLY A 82 -18.97 -2.55 8.42
CA GLY A 82 -19.10 -2.83 9.85
C GLY A 82 -18.78 -4.27 10.24
N ALA A 83 -18.14 -5.05 9.36
CA ALA A 83 -17.70 -6.40 9.66
C ALA A 83 -16.44 -6.44 10.54
N LEU A 84 -15.67 -5.34 10.56
CA LEU A 84 -14.51 -5.17 11.44
C LEU A 84 -14.64 -3.86 12.22
N SER A 85 -14.40 -3.93 13.54
CA SER A 85 -14.17 -2.76 14.38
C SER A 85 -12.80 -2.12 14.07
N SER A 86 -12.58 -0.88 14.52
CA SER A 86 -11.28 -0.20 14.34
C SER A 86 -10.11 -0.97 14.97
N ALA A 87 -10.34 -1.66 16.09
CA ALA A 87 -9.32 -2.48 16.73
C ALA A 87 -9.01 -3.75 15.91
N GLU A 88 -10.04 -4.41 15.38
CA GLU A 88 -9.87 -5.59 14.52
C GLU A 88 -9.22 -5.23 13.18
N LEU A 89 -9.55 -4.08 12.61
CA LEU A 89 -8.89 -3.56 11.41
C LEU A 89 -7.38 -3.36 11.65
N ALA A 90 -7.01 -2.76 12.79
CA ALA A 90 -5.61 -2.58 13.16
C ALA A 90 -4.91 -3.93 13.38
N ALA A 91 -5.53 -4.87 14.09
CA ALA A 91 -4.99 -6.21 14.30
C ALA A 91 -4.83 -6.99 12.98
N ALA A 92 -5.82 -6.94 12.09
CA ALA A 92 -5.76 -7.59 10.78
C ALA A 92 -4.66 -6.98 9.91
N GLY A 93 -4.48 -5.66 9.93
CA GLY A 93 -3.40 -4.98 9.24
C GLY A 93 -2.02 -5.38 9.76
N LEU A 94 -1.84 -5.42 11.09
CA LEU A 94 -0.59 -5.85 11.72
C LEU A 94 -0.27 -7.32 11.43
N LEU A 95 -1.27 -8.21 11.47
CA LEU A 95 -1.11 -9.61 11.13
C LEU A 95 -0.76 -9.80 9.65
N ALA A 96 -1.47 -9.12 8.75
CA ALA A 96 -1.17 -9.17 7.32
C ALA A 96 0.26 -8.69 7.04
N GLY A 97 0.66 -7.55 7.64
CA GLY A 97 2.02 -7.03 7.52
C GLY A 97 3.07 -7.99 8.11
N GLY A 98 2.80 -8.56 9.28
CA GLY A 98 3.68 -9.54 9.91
C GLY A 98 3.86 -10.82 9.09
N VAL A 99 2.78 -11.31 8.46
CA VAL A 99 2.84 -12.46 7.55
C VAL A 99 3.66 -12.13 6.31
N LEU A 100 3.43 -10.97 5.68
CA LEU A 100 4.21 -10.55 4.51
C LEU A 100 5.70 -10.42 4.85
N LEU A 101 6.03 -9.78 5.98
CA LEU A 101 7.42 -9.68 6.45
C LEU A 101 8.06 -11.04 6.73
N ALA A 102 7.30 -12.00 7.22
CA ALA A 102 7.82 -13.35 7.51
C ALA A 102 8.05 -14.17 6.24
N VAL A 103 7.23 -13.97 5.20
CA VAL A 103 7.29 -14.73 3.95
C VAL A 103 8.29 -14.12 2.95
N GLY A 104 8.45 -12.79 2.95
CA GLY A 104 9.32 -12.04 2.03
C GLY A 104 8.57 -11.53 0.80
#